data_AF-A0A1M5FV62-F1
#
_entry.id   AF-A0A1M5FV62-F1
#
_cell.length_a   1.000
_cell.length_b   1.000
_cell.length_c   1.000
_cell.angle_alpha   90.00
_cell.angle_beta   90.00
_cell.angle_gamma   90.00
#
_symmetry.space_group_name_H-M   'P 1'
#
loop_
_entity.id
_entity.type
_entity.pdbx_description
1 polymer ?
#
loop_
_entity_poly.entity_id
_entity_poly.type
_entity_poly.pdbx_seq_one_letter_code
_entity_poly.pdbx_strand_id
1 'polypeptide(L)'
;MKFKIFTFLLLLILILSVLNIVSATIPLKNIIDKQSVNYSSEKESVLYAQVHSKINPKEEVFISQNVNHILKEKNKKINNINEIIYGNIFKEYHLIPPINNVDLYNQILNSRYSWKFPIYLHETDGTNLPISSALIDKTTADNNLKVVEVNTNSSPEICDILSDSNKLAKVIENVGIDNANNILIFTTLEQDFVYVSTNDNNYIIPLFSHGDSWFGMKSMTKYTDKEFVNFITSYINSLQAKGVKNILCI
;
A
#
# COMPACT_ATOMS: atom_id res chain seq x y z
N MET A 1 -39.99 -35.79 -35.37
CA MET A 1 -38.56 -35.61 -34.98
C MET A 1 -38.20 -34.14 -34.67
N LYS A 2 -38.56 -33.17 -35.53
CA LYS A 2 -38.24 -31.74 -35.35
C LYS A 2 -38.75 -31.11 -34.04
N PHE A 3 -39.94 -31.50 -33.56
CA PHE A 3 -40.53 -30.93 -32.35
C PHE A 3 -39.77 -31.30 -31.05
N LYS A 4 -39.19 -32.51 -30.99
CA LYS A 4 -38.38 -32.99 -29.85
C LYS A 4 -37.01 -32.30 -29.77
N ILE A 5 -36.42 -32.00 -30.93
CA ILE A 5 -35.15 -31.26 -31.01
C ILE A 5 -35.35 -29.82 -30.53
N PHE A 6 -36.47 -29.20 -30.92
CA PHE A 6 -36.78 -27.82 -30.51
C PHE A 6 -36.99 -27.69 -29.00
N THR A 7 -37.73 -28.63 -28.38
CA THR A 7 -37.92 -28.65 -26.91
C THR A 7 -36.61 -28.91 -26.18
N PHE A 8 -35.75 -29.77 -26.69
CA PHE A 8 -34.44 -30.04 -26.10
C PHE A 8 -33.53 -28.80 -26.14
N LEU A 9 -33.51 -28.08 -27.27
CA LEU A 9 -32.74 -26.83 -27.42
C LEU A 9 -33.24 -25.74 -26.48
N LEU A 10 -34.56 -25.60 -26.33
CA LEU A 10 -35.16 -24.60 -25.45
C LEU A 10 -34.86 -24.89 -23.98
N LEU A 11 -34.87 -26.17 -23.59
CA LEU A 11 -34.47 -26.62 -22.25
C LEU A 11 -32.97 -26.35 -22.00
N LEU A 12 -32.12 -26.61 -23.00
CA LEU A 12 -30.67 -26.38 -22.90
C LEU A 12 -30.35 -24.88 -22.74
N ILE A 13 -31.02 -24.01 -23.51
CA ILE A 13 -30.89 -22.55 -23.38
C ILE A 13 -31.37 -22.08 -22.01
N LEU A 14 -32.48 -22.63 -21.51
CA LEU A 14 -32.98 -22.31 -20.18
C LEU A 14 -31.94 -22.70 -19.11
N ILE A 15 -31.39 -23.91 -19.16
CA ILE A 15 -30.36 -24.41 -18.23
C ILE A 15 -29.09 -23.54 -18.31
N LEU A 16 -28.66 -23.17 -19.51
CA LEU A 16 -27.52 -22.27 -19.73
C LEU A 16 -27.78 -20.84 -19.22
N SER A 17 -29.04 -20.39 -19.20
CA SER A 17 -29.41 -19.08 -18.65
C SER A 17 -29.51 -19.04 -17.11
N VAL A 18 -29.69 -20.20 -16.45
CA VAL A 18 -29.64 -20.32 -14.99
C VAL A 18 -28.26 -20.71 -14.46
N LEU A 19 -27.31 -21.04 -15.35
CA LEU A 19 -25.90 -21.07 -15.03
C LEU A 19 -25.46 -19.62 -14.78
N ASN A 20 -25.75 -19.13 -13.57
CA ASN A 20 -25.01 -18.05 -12.97
C ASN A 20 -23.55 -18.44 -13.12
N ILE A 21 -22.85 -17.74 -14.02
CA ILE A 21 -21.41 -17.80 -14.08
C ILE A 21 -20.99 -17.23 -12.74
N VAL A 22 -20.78 -18.13 -11.77
CA VAL A 22 -20.11 -17.81 -10.52
C VAL A 22 -18.69 -17.52 -10.96
N SER A 23 -18.45 -16.28 -11.38
CA SER A 23 -17.10 -15.78 -11.59
C SER A 23 -16.39 -16.01 -10.28
N ALA A 24 -15.41 -16.90 -10.29
CA ALA A 24 -14.62 -17.20 -9.11
C ALA A 24 -14.02 -15.88 -8.61
N THR A 25 -14.53 -15.38 -7.50
CA THR A 25 -14.03 -14.16 -6.87
C THR A 25 -12.58 -14.43 -6.51
N ILE A 26 -11.66 -13.70 -7.12
CA ILE A 26 -10.24 -13.81 -6.78
C ILE A 26 -10.12 -13.34 -5.33
N PRO A 27 -9.54 -14.15 -4.42
CA PRO A 27 -9.34 -13.72 -3.03
C PRO A 27 -8.57 -12.41 -2.96
N LEU A 28 -8.99 -11.48 -2.10
CA LEU A 28 -8.34 -10.17 -1.92
C LEU A 28 -6.82 -10.29 -1.78
N LYS A 29 -6.38 -11.26 -0.98
CA LYS A 29 -4.96 -11.57 -0.78
C LYS A 29 -4.19 -11.75 -2.10
N ASN A 30 -4.76 -12.47 -3.06
CA ASN A 30 -4.09 -12.72 -4.35
C ASN A 30 -3.98 -11.44 -5.20
N ILE A 31 -4.90 -10.48 -5.00
CA ILE A 31 -4.85 -9.17 -5.67
C ILE A 31 -3.79 -8.30 -5.01
N ILE A 32 -3.73 -8.31 -3.68
CA ILE A 32 -2.71 -7.59 -2.90
C ILE A 32 -1.30 -8.13 -3.21
N ASP A 33 -1.15 -9.46 -3.31
CA ASP A 33 0.13 -10.10 -3.62
C ASP A 33 0.75 -9.58 -4.92
N LYS A 34 -0.06 -9.10 -5.89
CA LYS A 34 0.44 -8.47 -7.12
C LYS A 34 1.24 -7.18 -6.89
N GLN A 35 1.08 -6.53 -5.73
CA GLN A 35 1.86 -5.37 -5.32
C GLN A 35 3.23 -5.76 -4.73
N SER A 36 3.46 -7.06 -4.47
CA SER A 36 4.75 -7.55 -3.98
C SER A 36 5.81 -7.53 -5.07
N VAL A 37 7.06 -7.27 -4.66
CA VAL A 37 8.26 -7.39 -5.52
C VAL A 37 8.37 -8.75 -6.21
N ASN A 38 7.80 -9.81 -5.63
CA ASN A 38 7.84 -11.16 -6.18
C ASN A 38 7.12 -11.31 -7.54
N TYR A 39 6.18 -10.42 -7.84
CA TYR A 39 5.43 -10.39 -9.10
C TYR A 39 5.90 -9.26 -10.05
N SER A 40 7.00 -8.60 -9.70
CA SER A 40 7.55 -7.48 -10.47
C SER A 40 8.60 -7.93 -11.49
N SER A 41 8.63 -7.27 -12.64
CA SER A 41 9.74 -7.38 -13.59
C SER A 41 11.05 -6.80 -13.04
N GLU A 42 10.99 -5.95 -12.01
CA GLU A 42 12.15 -5.32 -11.37
C GLU A 42 12.70 -6.12 -10.18
N LYS A 43 12.17 -7.33 -9.91
CA LYS A 43 12.45 -8.10 -8.68
C LYS A 43 13.92 -8.16 -8.32
N GLU A 44 14.76 -8.63 -9.24
CA GLU A 44 16.19 -8.82 -9.00
C GLU A 44 16.90 -7.51 -8.71
N SER A 45 16.56 -6.44 -9.44
CA SER A 45 17.16 -5.11 -9.23
C SER A 45 16.76 -4.50 -7.89
N VAL A 46 15.51 -4.69 -7.45
CA VAL A 46 15.03 -4.22 -6.14
C VAL A 46 15.70 -5.00 -5.01
N LEU A 47 15.75 -6.33 -5.09
CA LEU A 47 16.42 -7.16 -4.08
C LEU A 47 17.91 -6.87 -4.01
N TYR A 48 18.56 -6.67 -5.16
CA TYR A 48 19.95 -6.24 -5.20
C TYR A 48 20.16 -4.88 -4.52
N ALA A 49 19.30 -3.90 -4.81
CA ALA A 49 19.36 -2.58 -4.19
C ALA A 49 19.18 -2.64 -2.66
N GLN A 50 18.30 -3.51 -2.15
CA GLN A 50 18.05 -3.65 -0.70
C GLN A 50 19.32 -4.00 0.10
N VAL A 51 20.25 -4.75 -0.49
CA VAL A 51 21.45 -5.25 0.20
C VAL A 51 22.76 -4.62 -0.26
N HIS A 52 22.83 -4.10 -1.50
CA HIS A 52 24.07 -3.56 -2.09
C HIS A 52 24.04 -2.04 -2.31
N SER A 53 23.02 -1.35 -1.81
CA SER A 53 23.02 0.10 -1.80
C SER A 53 24.12 0.65 -0.91
N LYS A 54 24.58 1.87 -1.20
CA LYS A 54 25.55 2.58 -0.36
C LYS A 54 25.03 2.78 1.08
N ILE A 55 23.72 2.99 1.21
CA ILE A 55 23.02 3.04 2.49
C ILE A 55 22.60 1.60 2.83
N ASN A 56 23.06 1.08 3.96
CA ASN A 56 22.64 -0.22 4.49
C ASN A 56 21.54 -0.01 5.54
N PRO A 57 20.27 -0.39 5.26
CA PRO A 57 19.17 -0.14 6.18
C PRO A 57 19.34 -0.75 7.58
N LYS A 58 19.97 -1.93 7.71
CA LYS A 58 20.20 -2.53 9.04
C LYS A 58 21.21 -1.73 9.84
N GLU A 59 22.28 -1.27 9.20
CA GLU A 59 23.32 -0.47 9.86
C GLU A 59 22.76 0.87 10.33
N GLU A 60 22.00 1.56 9.48
CA GLU A 60 21.35 2.82 9.82
C GLU A 60 20.42 2.69 11.03
N VAL A 61 19.57 1.65 11.06
CA VAL A 61 18.68 1.38 12.20
C VAL A 61 19.48 1.01 13.46
N PHE A 62 20.54 0.20 13.32
CA PHE A 62 21.37 -0.20 14.45
C PHE A 62 22.09 0.99 15.10
N ILE A 63 22.63 1.91 14.28
CA ILE A 63 23.33 3.12 14.74
C ILE A 63 22.34 4.13 15.34
N SER A 64 21.16 4.28 14.74
CA SER A 64 20.13 5.23 15.19
C SER A 64 19.19 4.68 16.27
N GLN A 65 19.41 3.47 16.78
CA GLN A 65 18.49 2.81 17.74
C GLN A 65 18.20 3.65 19.00
N ASN A 66 19.15 4.47 19.45
CA ASN A 66 18.99 5.33 20.63
C ASN A 66 18.03 6.51 20.42
N VAL A 67 17.65 6.81 19.18
CA VAL A 67 16.64 7.83 18.85
C VAL A 67 15.36 7.24 18.30
N ASN A 68 15.31 5.92 18.07
CA ASN A 68 14.13 5.23 17.59
C ASN A 68 13.03 5.21 18.67
N HIS A 69 11.88 5.81 18.36
CA HIS A 69 10.78 5.97 19.30
C HIS A 69 10.16 4.64 19.71
N ILE A 70 9.95 3.71 18.77
CA ILE A 70 9.33 2.40 19.04
C ILE A 70 10.21 1.60 20.01
N LEU A 71 11.52 1.54 19.76
CA LEU A 71 12.44 0.84 20.66
C LEU A 71 12.42 1.45 22.07
N LYS A 72 12.35 2.78 22.18
CA LYS A 72 12.21 3.47 23.48
C LYS A 72 10.91 3.13 24.18
N GLU A 73 9.78 3.26 23.49
CA GLU A 73 8.44 2.99 24.04
C GLU A 73 8.31 1.55 24.52
N LYS A 74 8.90 0.60 23.78
CA LYS A 74 8.90 -0.82 24.14
C LYS A 74 10.02 -1.21 25.10
N ASN A 75 10.90 -0.27 25.48
CA ASN A 75 12.10 -0.52 26.28
C ASN A 75 12.96 -1.67 25.73
N LYS A 76 13.17 -1.67 24.40
CA LYS A 76 13.94 -2.66 23.65
C LYS A 76 15.26 -2.05 23.18
N LYS A 77 16.27 -2.90 23.03
CA LYS A 77 17.59 -2.56 22.50
C LYS A 77 18.01 -3.59 21.48
N ILE A 78 18.67 -3.16 20.41
CA ILE A 78 19.25 -4.05 19.41
C ILE A 78 20.69 -4.34 19.84
N ASN A 79 20.98 -5.59 20.21
CA ASN A 79 22.31 -5.97 20.69
C ASN A 79 23.22 -6.39 19.54
N ASN A 80 22.65 -6.89 18.45
CA ASN A 80 23.37 -7.32 17.27
C ASN A 80 22.61 -6.94 16.00
N ILE A 81 23.32 -6.43 14.99
CA ILE A 81 22.74 -6.10 13.68
C ILE A 81 22.04 -7.29 13.01
N ASN A 82 22.45 -8.52 13.33
CA ASN A 82 21.83 -9.74 12.82
C ASN A 82 20.42 -10.00 13.38
N GLU A 83 20.06 -9.34 14.49
CA GLU A 83 18.69 -9.35 15.02
C GLU A 83 17.74 -8.54 14.13
N ILE A 84 18.28 -7.68 13.25
CA ILE A 84 17.49 -6.88 12.33
C ILE A 84 17.23 -7.70 11.07
N ILE A 85 15.95 -7.80 10.69
CA ILE A 85 15.52 -8.50 9.47
C ILE A 85 14.67 -7.60 8.59
N TYR A 86 14.60 -7.93 7.30
CA TYR A 86 13.78 -7.22 6.34
C TYR A 86 12.45 -7.93 6.12
N GLY A 87 11.40 -7.15 5.91
CA GLY A 87 10.10 -7.64 5.48
C GLY A 87 9.96 -7.79 3.99
N ASN A 88 8.71 -8.09 3.61
CA ASN A 88 8.32 -8.14 2.21
C ASN A 88 8.34 -6.75 1.59
N ILE A 89 8.87 -6.67 0.37
CA ILE A 89 8.92 -5.42 -0.38
C ILE A 89 7.62 -5.28 -1.19
N PHE A 90 6.99 -4.12 -1.09
CA PHE A 90 5.78 -3.76 -1.83
C PHE A 90 5.98 -2.47 -2.63
N LYS A 91 5.15 -2.28 -3.66
CA LYS A 91 5.13 -1.08 -4.49
C LYS A 91 4.23 -0.01 -3.88
N GLU A 92 4.72 1.22 -3.86
CA GLU A 92 3.98 2.40 -3.39
C GLU A 92 4.04 3.50 -4.47
N TYR A 93 2.87 4.02 -4.86
CA TYR A 93 2.70 5.10 -5.83
C TYR A 93 2.71 6.47 -5.14
N HIS A 94 3.27 7.50 -5.78
CA HIS A 94 3.44 8.85 -5.22
C HIS A 94 2.51 9.82 -5.92
N LEU A 95 1.30 9.97 -5.38
CA LEU A 95 0.28 10.85 -5.95
C LEU A 95 0.52 12.29 -5.50
N ILE A 96 0.86 13.16 -6.46
CA ILE A 96 1.12 14.57 -6.22
C ILE A 96 -0.14 15.38 -6.60
N PRO A 97 -0.67 16.26 -5.72
CA PRO A 97 -1.78 17.14 -6.08
C PRO A 97 -1.46 18.11 -7.23
N PRO A 98 -2.45 18.62 -7.97
CA PRO A 98 -3.89 18.52 -7.71
C PRO A 98 -4.48 17.16 -8.11
N ILE A 99 -5.40 16.65 -7.31
CA ILE A 99 -6.10 15.37 -7.54
C ILE A 99 -7.47 15.69 -8.12
N ASN A 100 -7.82 15.12 -9.27
CA ASN A 100 -9.16 15.24 -9.85
C ASN A 100 -9.98 13.95 -9.68
N ASN A 101 -11.31 14.11 -9.73
CA ASN A 101 -12.30 13.06 -9.47
C ASN A 101 -12.66 12.20 -10.69
N VAL A 102 -12.20 12.54 -11.90
CA VAL A 102 -12.66 11.86 -13.13
C VAL A 102 -11.90 10.56 -13.36
N ASP A 103 -10.65 10.47 -12.91
CA ASP A 103 -9.83 9.28 -13.17
C ASP A 103 -8.74 9.08 -12.10
N LEU A 104 -9.16 8.89 -10.86
CA LEU A 104 -8.23 8.77 -9.74
C LEU A 104 -7.35 7.51 -9.86
N TYR A 105 -7.93 6.41 -10.34
CA TYR A 105 -7.19 5.18 -10.60
C TYR A 105 -6.01 5.40 -11.55
N ASN A 106 -6.22 5.98 -12.73
CA ASN A 106 -5.13 6.18 -13.68
C ASN A 106 -4.17 7.28 -13.21
N GLN A 107 -4.62 8.28 -12.44
CA GLN A 107 -3.71 9.24 -11.81
C GLN A 107 -2.73 8.54 -10.86
N ILE A 108 -3.21 7.61 -10.02
CA ILE A 108 -2.37 6.83 -9.11
C ILE A 108 -1.44 5.92 -9.94
N LEU A 109 -2.00 5.14 -10.87
CA LEU A 109 -1.25 4.15 -11.64
C LEU A 109 -0.12 4.76 -12.49
N ASN A 110 -0.34 5.97 -13.02
CA ASN A 110 0.64 6.68 -13.86
C ASN A 110 1.57 7.59 -13.05
N SER A 111 1.41 7.68 -11.73
CA SER A 111 2.32 8.43 -10.89
C SER A 111 3.69 7.73 -10.75
N ARG A 112 4.69 8.47 -10.27
CA ARG A 112 5.97 7.88 -9.88
C ARG A 112 5.71 6.83 -8.79
N TYR A 113 6.46 5.75 -8.77
CA TYR A 113 6.41 4.78 -7.68
C TYR A 113 7.81 4.54 -7.10
N SER A 114 7.83 4.03 -5.88
CA SER A 114 9.00 3.47 -5.23
C SER A 114 8.67 2.07 -4.71
N TRP A 115 9.70 1.38 -4.21
CA TRP A 115 9.57 0.13 -3.49
C TRP A 115 9.82 0.40 -2.01
N LYS A 116 8.97 -0.12 -1.13
CA LYS A 116 9.07 0.09 0.31
C LYS A 116 9.06 -1.24 1.03
N PHE A 117 9.72 -1.32 2.17
CA PHE A 117 9.70 -2.51 3.02
C PHE A 117 9.87 -2.17 4.50
N PRO A 118 9.24 -2.93 5.40
CA PRO A 118 9.45 -2.78 6.83
C PRO A 118 10.76 -3.43 7.26
N ILE A 119 11.31 -2.92 8.35
CA ILE A 119 12.49 -3.43 9.03
C ILE A 119 12.05 -3.87 10.42
N TYR A 120 12.36 -5.10 10.79
CA TYR A 120 11.95 -5.70 12.05
C TYR A 120 13.13 -5.97 12.96
N LEU A 121 12.86 -5.92 14.26
CA LEU A 121 13.64 -6.61 15.28
C LEU A 121 13.10 -8.03 15.42
N HIS A 122 13.95 -9.02 15.19
CA HIS A 122 13.66 -10.42 15.49
C HIS A 122 13.84 -10.65 16.99
N GLU A 123 12.76 -11.02 17.66
CA GLU A 123 12.72 -11.22 19.10
C GLU A 123 13.00 -12.68 19.47
N THR A 124 13.45 -12.91 20.71
CA THR A 124 13.88 -14.23 21.18
C THR A 124 12.77 -15.26 21.30
N ASP A 125 11.52 -14.82 21.38
CA ASP A 125 10.30 -15.64 21.36
C ASP A 125 9.82 -15.95 19.94
N GLY A 126 10.57 -15.51 18.92
CA GLY A 126 10.29 -15.74 17.52
C GLY A 126 9.30 -14.75 16.90
N THR A 127 8.86 -13.73 17.64
CA THR A 127 8.07 -12.64 17.05
C THR A 127 8.95 -11.61 16.36
N ASN A 128 8.36 -10.87 15.43
CA ASN A 128 9.03 -9.78 14.72
C ASN A 128 8.33 -8.47 15.08
N LEU A 129 9.06 -7.56 15.72
CA LEU A 129 8.58 -6.23 16.05
C LEU A 129 8.96 -5.26 14.91
N PRO A 130 8.00 -4.62 14.22
CA PRO A 130 8.34 -3.59 13.24
C PRO A 130 8.97 -2.40 13.95
N ILE A 131 10.17 -1.99 13.53
CA ILE A 131 10.95 -0.93 14.20
C ILE A 131 11.32 0.22 13.27
N SER A 132 11.29 -0.01 11.95
CA SER A 132 11.60 1.00 10.94
C SER A 132 11.06 0.54 9.58
N SER A 133 11.34 1.32 8.55
CA SER A 133 11.03 1.06 7.14
C SER A 133 12.11 1.70 6.27
N ALA A 134 12.24 1.21 5.05
CA ALA A 134 13.15 1.80 4.07
C ALA A 134 12.50 1.89 2.69
N LEU A 135 12.96 2.87 1.92
CA LEU A 135 12.49 3.19 0.58
C LEU A 135 13.60 2.92 -0.43
N ILE A 136 13.26 2.20 -1.49
CA ILE A 136 14.09 2.01 -2.68
C ILE A 136 13.44 2.78 -3.82
N ASP A 137 14.20 3.68 -4.43
CA ASP A 137 13.73 4.50 -5.55
C ASP A 137 14.83 4.59 -6.62
N LYS A 138 14.43 4.94 -7.84
CA LYS A 138 15.34 5.21 -8.95
C LYS A 138 16.02 6.56 -8.72
N THR A 139 17.34 6.56 -8.68
CA THR A 139 18.11 7.80 -8.61
C THR A 139 18.16 8.48 -9.97
N THR A 140 17.97 9.80 -9.99
CA THR A 140 17.94 10.62 -11.22
C THR A 140 19.28 10.64 -11.96
N ALA A 141 20.39 10.40 -11.26
CA ALA A 141 21.74 10.51 -11.82
C ALA A 141 22.15 9.31 -12.70
N ASP A 142 21.69 8.09 -12.40
CA ASP A 142 22.12 6.86 -13.07
C ASP A 142 20.99 5.86 -13.33
N ASN A 143 19.73 6.24 -13.05
CA ASN A 143 18.52 5.43 -13.25
C ASN A 143 18.57 4.04 -12.58
N ASN A 144 19.41 3.89 -11.56
CA ASN A 144 19.55 2.66 -10.78
C ASN A 144 18.67 2.72 -9.55
N LEU A 145 18.09 1.58 -9.19
CA LEU A 145 17.36 1.42 -7.93
C LEU A 145 18.37 1.42 -6.77
N LYS A 146 18.12 2.26 -5.77
CA LYS A 146 18.93 2.35 -4.55
C LYS A 146 18.03 2.60 -3.36
N VAL A 147 18.47 2.16 -2.18
CA VAL A 147 17.92 2.65 -0.92
C VAL A 147 18.20 4.15 -0.85
N VAL A 148 17.13 4.94 -0.82
CA VAL A 148 17.20 6.41 -0.76
C VAL A 148 16.86 6.94 0.63
N GLU A 149 16.15 6.16 1.44
CA GLU A 149 15.66 6.57 2.74
C GLU A 149 15.54 5.36 3.67
N VAL A 150 15.87 5.58 4.95
CA VAL A 150 15.67 4.66 6.07
C VAL A 150 15.00 5.46 7.19
N ASN A 151 14.04 4.86 7.88
CA ASN A 151 13.07 5.54 8.76
C ASN A 151 12.14 6.47 7.97
N THR A 152 11.38 5.89 7.02
CA THR A 152 10.45 6.67 6.20
C THR A 152 9.34 7.33 7.03
N ASN A 153 8.66 8.33 6.47
CA ASN A 153 7.50 8.98 7.12
C ASN A 153 6.36 8.02 7.53
N SER A 154 6.20 6.89 6.86
CA SER A 154 5.26 5.84 7.25
C SER A 154 5.67 5.17 8.56
N SER A 155 4.73 5.04 9.51
CA SER A 155 5.01 4.26 10.72
C SER A 155 5.35 2.81 10.38
N PRO A 156 6.30 2.20 11.10
CA PRO A 156 6.66 0.79 10.92
C PRO A 156 5.47 -0.18 10.99
N GLU A 157 4.47 0.09 11.82
CA GLU A 157 3.25 -0.73 11.92
C GLU A 157 2.39 -0.68 10.64
N ILE A 158 2.23 0.51 10.04
CA ILE A 158 1.53 0.65 8.75
C ILE A 158 2.32 -0.02 7.62
N CYS A 159 3.64 0.14 7.60
CA CYS A 159 4.49 -0.53 6.62
C CYS A 159 4.40 -2.06 6.75
N ASP A 160 4.32 -2.59 7.97
CA ASP A 160 4.09 -4.00 8.26
C ASP A 160 2.73 -4.49 7.72
N ILE A 161 1.65 -3.73 7.94
CA ILE A 161 0.32 -4.02 7.36
C ILE A 161 0.38 -4.07 5.84
N LEU A 162 0.98 -3.06 5.20
CA LEU A 162 1.04 -2.92 3.75
C LEU A 162 1.90 -4.01 3.08
N SER A 163 2.91 -4.51 3.78
CA SER A 163 3.81 -5.56 3.28
C SER A 163 3.25 -6.98 3.36
N ASP A 164 2.22 -7.21 4.18
CA ASP A 164 1.62 -8.53 4.40
C ASP A 164 0.20 -8.57 3.84
N SER A 165 0.02 -9.33 2.76
CA SER A 165 -1.26 -9.44 2.07
C SER A 165 -2.40 -9.94 2.95
N ASN A 166 -2.12 -10.72 4.01
CA ASN A 166 -3.16 -11.15 4.95
C ASN A 166 -3.55 -10.02 5.91
N LYS A 167 -2.58 -9.21 6.38
CA LYS A 167 -2.86 -8.06 7.24
C LYS A 167 -3.63 -7.00 6.48
N LEU A 168 -3.20 -6.67 5.26
CA LEU A 168 -3.91 -5.71 4.42
C LEU A 168 -5.30 -6.21 4.01
N ALA A 169 -5.45 -7.50 3.65
CA ALA A 169 -6.78 -8.06 3.36
C ALA A 169 -7.74 -7.89 4.54
N LYS A 170 -7.30 -8.18 5.77
CA LYS A 170 -8.10 -7.98 6.98
C LYS A 170 -8.52 -6.52 7.17
N VAL A 171 -7.63 -5.56 6.89
CA VAL A 171 -7.99 -4.13 6.97
C VAL A 171 -9.10 -3.78 5.97
N ILE A 172 -8.99 -4.28 4.72
CA ILE A 172 -9.97 -4.05 3.66
C ILE A 172 -11.32 -4.72 4.01
N GLU A 173 -11.29 -5.94 4.52
CA GLU A 173 -12.48 -6.68 4.97
C GLU A 173 -13.16 -6.00 6.18
N ASN A 174 -12.38 -5.49 7.13
CA ASN A 174 -12.90 -4.80 8.32
C ASN A 174 -13.65 -3.51 7.99
N VAL A 175 -13.36 -2.86 6.86
CA VAL A 175 -14.14 -1.71 6.37
C VAL A 175 -15.33 -2.14 5.49
N GLY A 176 -15.60 -3.44 5.40
CA GLY A 176 -16.73 -4.03 4.67
C GLY A 176 -16.52 -4.00 3.16
N ILE A 177 -15.33 -4.38 2.69
CA ILE A 177 -15.04 -4.63 1.27
C ILE A 177 -14.54 -6.06 1.15
N ASP A 178 -15.39 -6.96 0.67
CA ASP A 178 -15.09 -8.41 0.61
C ASP A 178 -14.48 -8.84 -0.73
N ASN A 179 -14.54 -7.97 -1.74
CA ASN A 179 -14.01 -8.23 -3.08
C ASN A 179 -13.36 -6.97 -3.66
N ALA A 180 -12.42 -7.18 -4.57
CA ALA A 180 -11.78 -6.13 -5.33
C ALA A 180 -11.45 -6.65 -6.73
N ASN A 181 -11.35 -5.73 -7.68
CA ASN A 181 -10.78 -5.94 -9.00
C ASN A 181 -9.31 -5.53 -9.01
N ASN A 182 -9.01 -4.40 -8.37
CA ASN A 182 -7.65 -3.84 -8.27
C ASN A 182 -7.42 -3.23 -6.89
N ILE A 183 -6.18 -3.34 -6.42
CA ILE A 183 -5.70 -2.69 -5.19
C ILE A 183 -4.40 -1.98 -5.52
N LEU A 184 -4.29 -0.69 -5.18
CA LEU A 184 -3.05 0.09 -5.29
C LEU A 184 -2.72 0.69 -3.92
N ILE A 185 -1.44 0.72 -3.57
CA ILE A 185 -0.93 1.40 -2.39
C ILE A 185 -0.30 2.71 -2.85
N PHE A 186 -0.71 3.83 -2.28
CA PHE A 186 -0.18 5.12 -2.68
C PHE A 186 0.01 6.04 -1.48
N THR A 187 0.94 6.97 -1.62
CA THR A 187 1.15 8.05 -0.67
C THR A 187 0.78 9.39 -1.31
N THR A 188 0.25 10.29 -0.49
CA THR A 188 0.08 11.70 -0.83
C THR A 188 0.15 12.53 0.43
N LEU A 189 0.78 13.70 0.38
CA LEU A 189 0.95 14.59 1.54
C LEU A 189 1.53 13.85 2.76
N GLU A 190 2.57 13.03 2.53
CA GLU A 190 3.26 12.19 3.52
C GLU A 190 2.39 11.15 4.25
N GLN A 191 1.18 10.86 3.77
CA GLN A 191 0.28 9.86 4.35
C GLN A 191 0.05 8.70 3.40
N ASP A 192 -0.10 7.50 3.95
CA ASP A 192 -0.33 6.28 3.18
C ASP A 192 -1.82 5.99 2.99
N PHE A 193 -2.16 5.47 1.81
CA PHE A 193 -3.53 5.16 1.43
C PHE A 193 -3.57 3.87 0.61
N VAL A 194 -4.71 3.19 0.69
CA VAL A 194 -5.02 2.02 -0.12
C VAL A 194 -6.22 2.36 -0.99
N TYR A 195 -6.02 2.31 -2.30
CA TYR A 195 -7.09 2.39 -3.29
C TYR A 195 -7.61 0.98 -3.58
N VAL A 196 -8.92 0.80 -3.54
CA VAL A 196 -9.61 -0.47 -3.81
C VAL A 196 -10.71 -0.23 -4.84
N SER A 197 -10.53 -0.77 -6.04
CA SER A 197 -11.58 -0.78 -7.07
C SER A 197 -12.38 -2.06 -6.99
N THR A 198 -13.70 -1.96 -6.98
CA THR A 198 -14.65 -3.09 -6.98
C THR A 198 -15.50 -3.05 -8.25
N ASN A 199 -16.49 -3.94 -8.38
CA ASN A 199 -17.45 -3.88 -9.49
C ASN A 199 -18.42 -2.70 -9.34
N ASP A 200 -18.74 -2.31 -8.12
CA ASP A 200 -19.81 -1.35 -7.83
C ASP A 200 -19.27 0.06 -7.60
N ASN A 201 -18.09 0.17 -6.97
CA ASN A 201 -17.51 1.46 -6.60
C ASN A 201 -16.01 1.37 -6.36
N ASN A 202 -15.37 2.52 -6.21
CA ASN A 202 -13.99 2.67 -5.80
C ASN A 202 -13.91 3.28 -4.41
N TYR A 203 -12.96 2.78 -3.63
CA TYR A 203 -12.78 3.17 -2.25
C TYR A 203 -11.33 3.53 -1.96
N ILE A 204 -11.14 4.44 -1.02
CA ILE A 204 -9.84 4.84 -0.47
C ILE A 204 -9.87 4.63 1.02
N ILE A 205 -8.83 3.97 1.53
CA ILE A 205 -8.65 3.66 2.94
C ILE A 205 -7.35 4.33 3.39
N PRO A 206 -7.40 5.41 4.18
CA PRO A 206 -6.22 6.02 4.77
C PRO A 206 -5.62 5.17 5.88
N LEU A 207 -4.30 5.10 5.90
CA LEU A 207 -3.51 4.42 6.91
C LEU A 207 -2.60 5.45 7.59
N PHE A 208 -3.10 6.08 8.65
CA PHE A 208 -2.38 7.13 9.36
C PHE A 208 -1.60 6.52 10.53
N SER A 209 -0.35 6.95 10.64
CA SER A 209 0.57 6.53 11.70
C SER A 209 0.19 7.14 13.05
N HIS A 210 -0.23 8.42 13.08
CA HIS A 210 -0.45 9.19 14.30
C HIS A 210 -1.78 9.96 14.28
N GLY A 211 -2.64 9.68 15.26
CA GLY A 211 -3.93 10.33 15.44
C GLY A 211 -5.09 9.63 14.74
N ASP A 212 -6.29 9.77 15.29
CA ASP A 212 -7.49 9.12 14.76
C ASP A 212 -7.95 9.72 13.44
N SER A 213 -7.45 10.91 13.07
CA SER A 213 -7.86 11.61 11.86
C SER A 213 -6.82 12.55 11.27
N TRP A 214 -6.70 12.55 9.95
CA TRP A 214 -5.89 13.48 9.18
C TRP A 214 -6.68 14.01 7.97
N PHE A 215 -6.54 15.29 7.65
CA PHE A 215 -7.34 15.99 6.61
C PHE A 215 -8.88 15.89 6.76
N GLY A 216 -9.38 15.53 7.95
CA GLY A 216 -10.81 15.25 8.18
C GLY A 216 -11.25 13.81 7.88
N MET A 217 -10.32 12.96 7.41
CA MET A 217 -10.52 11.52 7.27
C MET A 217 -10.04 10.79 8.53
N LYS A 218 -10.63 9.65 8.84
CA LYS A 218 -10.19 8.75 9.92
C LYS A 218 -9.40 7.58 9.36
N SER A 219 -8.36 7.14 10.06
CA SER A 219 -7.61 5.97 9.61
C SER A 219 -8.49 4.71 9.59
N MET A 220 -8.16 3.76 8.70
CA MET A 220 -8.84 2.48 8.53
C MET A 220 -10.35 2.63 8.35
N THR A 221 -10.77 3.67 7.63
CA THR A 221 -12.17 3.95 7.27
C THR A 221 -12.27 4.07 5.75
N LYS A 222 -13.28 3.47 5.12
CA LYS A 222 -13.44 3.61 3.66
C LYS A 222 -14.09 4.94 3.28
N TYR A 223 -13.56 5.56 2.24
CA TYR A 223 -14.10 6.75 1.60
C TYR A 223 -14.29 6.49 0.11
N THR A 224 -15.27 7.13 -0.52
CA THR A 224 -15.39 7.14 -1.99
C THR A 224 -14.34 8.06 -2.62
N ASP A 225 -14.05 7.89 -3.91
CA ASP A 225 -13.17 8.78 -4.68
C ASP A 225 -13.56 10.27 -4.50
N LYS A 226 -14.86 10.57 -4.54
CA LYS A 226 -15.39 11.93 -4.38
C LYS A 226 -15.11 12.50 -2.99
N GLU A 227 -15.35 11.71 -1.94
CA GLU A 227 -15.08 12.14 -0.56
C GLU A 227 -13.60 12.40 -0.35
N PHE A 228 -12.74 11.48 -0.78
CA PHE A 228 -11.29 11.64 -0.70
C PHE A 228 -10.81 12.91 -1.41
N VAL A 229 -11.20 13.12 -2.68
CA VAL A 229 -10.80 14.32 -3.45
C VAL A 229 -11.29 15.60 -2.78
N ASN A 230 -12.49 15.59 -2.20
CA ASN A 230 -13.01 16.73 -1.45
C ASN A 230 -12.15 17.03 -0.21
N PHE A 231 -11.82 16.01 0.61
CA PHE A 231 -10.98 16.20 1.80
C PHE A 231 -9.61 16.76 1.45
N ILE A 232 -8.94 16.18 0.44
CA ILE A 232 -7.61 16.64 0.00
C ILE A 232 -7.68 18.06 -0.55
N THR A 233 -8.66 18.35 -1.41
CA THR A 233 -8.84 19.69 -2.00
C THR A 233 -9.12 20.74 -0.93
N SER A 234 -10.01 20.44 0.03
CA SER A 234 -10.29 21.33 1.16
C SER A 234 -9.06 21.59 2.01
N TYR A 235 -8.25 20.56 2.27
CA TYR A 235 -7.01 20.71 3.02
C TYR A 235 -6.00 21.61 2.29
N ILE A 236 -5.75 21.36 1.01
CA ILE A 236 -4.85 22.17 0.16
C ILE A 236 -5.30 23.64 0.14
N ASN A 237 -6.59 23.89 -0.07
CA ASN A 237 -7.13 25.24 -0.06
C ASN A 237 -6.93 25.92 1.32
N SER A 238 -7.06 25.18 2.41
CA SER A 238 -6.81 25.70 3.76
C SER A 238 -5.34 26.06 4.00
N LEU A 239 -4.39 25.31 3.44
CA LEU A 239 -2.96 25.62 3.49
C LEU A 239 -2.63 26.87 2.68
N GLN A 240 -3.19 26.98 1.47
CA GLN A 240 -3.02 28.15 0.62
C GLN A 240 -3.59 29.41 1.26
N ALA A 241 -4.76 29.32 1.90
CA ALA A 241 -5.35 30.42 2.66
C ALA A 241 -4.47 30.88 3.84
N LYS A 242 -3.66 29.97 4.40
CA LYS A 242 -2.64 30.27 5.44
C LYS A 242 -1.31 30.76 4.86
N GLY A 243 -1.20 30.93 3.54
CA GLY A 243 -0.01 31.46 2.88
C GLY A 243 1.06 30.42 2.53
N VAL A 244 0.77 29.12 2.62
CA VAL A 244 1.68 28.06 2.18
C VAL A 244 1.66 28.01 0.65
N LYS A 245 2.74 28.48 0.00
CA LYS A 245 2.81 28.61 -1.46
C LYS A 245 3.35 27.36 -2.19
N ASN A 246 4.12 26.51 -1.51
CA ASN A 246 4.73 25.30 -2.07
C ASN A 246 4.23 24.05 -1.34
N ILE A 247 3.05 23.56 -1.73
CA ILE A 247 2.49 22.30 -1.22
C ILE A 247 3.17 21.09 -1.90
N LEU A 248 3.88 21.31 -3.01
CA LEU A 248 4.60 20.29 -3.79
C LEU A 248 5.91 19.79 -3.15
N CYS A 249 6.34 20.39 -2.02
CA CYS A 249 7.56 20.03 -1.30
C CYS A 249 7.28 19.42 0.09
N ILE A 250 6.02 19.09 0.37
CA ILE A 250 5.58 18.34 1.56
C ILE A 250 5.31 16.91 1.10
#